data_AF-A0A9D7LC66-F1
#
_entry.id   AF-A0A9D7LC66-F1
#
_cell.length_a   1.000
_cell.length_b   1.000
_cell.length_c   1.000
_cell.angle_alpha   90.00
_cell.angle_beta   90.00
_cell.angle_gamma   90.00
#
_symmetry.space_group_name_H-M   'P 1'
#
loop_
_entity.id
_entity.type
_entity.pdbx_description
1 polymer ?
#
loop_
_entity_poly.entity_id
_entity_poly.type
_entity_poly.pdbx_seq_one_letter_code
_entity_poly.pdbx_strand_id
1 'polypeptide(L)'
;MSATTIKLDAGLVKKVGSLKPKDASISGYVRGLIEREYQARELKAAARTYEQFLRENPEERKAMEVWESAPLSNEIEPRQP
;
A
#
# COMPACT_ATOMS: atom_id res chain seq x y z
N MET A 1 2.66 18.84 -16.84
CA MET A 1 1.75 18.66 -15.69
C MET A 1 0.83 19.87 -15.61
N SER A 2 -0.48 19.67 -15.48
CA SER A 2 -1.42 20.75 -15.13
C SER A 2 -1.36 21.00 -13.62
N ALA A 3 -1.33 22.26 -13.21
CA ALA A 3 -1.45 22.64 -11.81
C ALA A 3 -2.94 22.89 -11.52
N THR A 4 -3.49 22.16 -10.55
CA THR A 4 -4.87 22.35 -10.08
C THR A 4 -4.85 22.84 -8.64
N THR A 5 -5.58 23.91 -8.35
CA THR A 5 -5.66 24.48 -7.01
C THR A 5 -6.83 23.86 -6.24
N ILE A 6 -6.54 23.27 -5.08
CA ILE A 6 -7.55 22.76 -4.14
C ILE A 6 -7.58 23.70 -2.94
N LYS A 7 -8.76 24.25 -2.61
CA LYS A 7 -8.94 25.07 -1.41
C LYS A 7 -8.97 24.16 -0.18
N LEU A 8 -8.03 24.35 0.73
CA LEU A 8 -7.97 23.67 2.02
C LEU A 8 -8.15 24.69 3.14
N ASP A 9 -8.76 24.25 4.23
CA ASP A 9 -8.85 25.06 5.44
C ASP A 9 -7.44 25.40 5.99
N ALA A 10 -7.30 26.59 6.56
CA ALA A 10 -6.02 27.06 7.10
C ALA A 10 -5.46 26.10 8.17
N GLY A 11 -6.31 25.45 8.96
CA GLY A 11 -5.91 24.43 9.93
C GLY A 11 -5.31 23.20 9.25
N LEU A 12 -5.86 22.80 8.10
CA LEU A 12 -5.36 21.65 7.35
C LEU A 12 -4.02 21.95 6.67
N VAL A 13 -3.84 23.17 6.13
CA VAL A 13 -2.55 23.62 5.58
C VAL A 13 -1.45 23.58 6.65
N LYS A 14 -1.76 24.03 7.88
CA LYS A 14 -0.81 23.95 9.01
C LYS A 14 -0.42 22.50 9.33
N LYS A 15 -1.39 21.58 9.36
CA LYS A 15 -1.15 20.14 9.59
C LYS A 15 -0.25 19.53 8.51
N VAL A 16 -0.50 19.87 7.24
CA VAL A 16 0.35 19.43 6.14
C VAL A 16 1.78 19.97 6.29
N GLY A 17 1.91 21.25 6.66
CA GLY A 17 3.20 21.87 6.94
C GLY A 17 3.98 21.21 8.08
N SER A 18 3.29 20.74 9.13
CA SER A 18 3.93 20.05 10.26
C SER A 18 4.30 18.59 9.98
N LEU A 19 3.57 17.92 9.09
CA LEU A 19 3.77 16.50 8.79
C LEU A 19 4.79 16.27 7.66
N LYS A 20 4.94 17.23 6.75
CA LYS A 20 5.86 17.06 5.62
C LYS A 20 7.33 16.98 6.10
N PRO A 21 8.19 16.21 5.40
CA PRO A 21 9.64 16.34 5.54
C PRO A 21 10.11 17.77 5.27
N LYS A 22 11.23 18.18 5.88
CA LYS A 22 11.74 19.57 5.79
C LYS A 22 12.05 19.97 4.34
N ASP A 23 12.57 19.03 3.57
CA ASP A 23 12.97 19.11 2.16
C ASP A 23 11.81 18.96 1.16
N ALA A 24 10.66 18.44 1.59
CA ALA A 24 9.50 18.25 0.72
C ALA A 24 8.71 19.55 0.51
N SER A 25 8.17 19.78 -0.69
CA SER A 25 7.17 20.82 -0.92
C SER A 25 5.78 20.37 -0.43
N ILE A 26 4.89 21.32 -0.11
CA ILE A 26 3.49 21.01 0.28
C ILE A 26 2.80 20.19 -0.83
N SER A 27 2.88 20.63 -2.08
CA SER A 27 2.27 19.94 -3.22
C SER A 27 2.86 18.54 -3.43
N GLY A 28 4.17 18.38 -3.26
CA GLY A 28 4.83 17.07 -3.36
C GLY A 28 4.38 16.12 -2.25
N TYR A 29 4.28 16.61 -1.03
CA TYR A 29 3.80 15.82 0.10
C TYR A 29 2.32 15.42 -0.05
N VAL A 30 1.45 16.34 -0.43
CA VAL A 30 0.03 16.05 -0.67
C VAL A 30 -0.16 15.06 -1.81
N ARG A 31 0.61 15.20 -2.91
CA ARG A 31 0.59 14.22 -4.00
C ARG A 31 0.95 12.82 -3.50
N GLY A 32 2.05 12.70 -2.76
CA GLY A 32 2.48 11.41 -2.22
C GLY A 32 1.45 10.80 -1.26
N LEU A 33 0.73 11.61 -0.47
CA LEU A 33 -0.38 11.12 0.36
C LEU A 33 -1.53 10.56 -0.48
N ILE A 34 -1.92 11.26 -1.54
CA ILE A 34 -3.00 10.82 -2.44
C ILE A 34 -2.62 9.51 -3.13
N GLU A 35 -1.40 9.43 -3.66
CA GLU A 35 -0.90 8.21 -4.34
C GLU A 35 -0.87 7.01 -3.39
N ARG A 36 -0.39 7.20 -2.15
CA ARG A 36 -0.38 6.15 -1.12
C ARG A 36 -1.78 5.69 -0.74
N GLU A 37 -2.69 6.62 -0.50
CA GLU A 37 -4.09 6.30 -0.15
C GLU A 37 -4.78 5.56 -1.32
N TYR A 38 -4.55 5.99 -2.56
CA TYR A 38 -5.07 5.32 -3.73
C TYR A 38 -4.55 3.89 -3.84
N GLN A 39 -3.23 3.69 -3.75
CA GLN A 39 -2.62 2.37 -3.80
C GLN A 39 -3.11 1.46 -2.67
N ALA A 40 -3.27 1.99 -1.46
CA ALA A 40 -3.80 1.23 -0.32
C ALA A 40 -5.24 0.74 -0.57
N ARG A 41 -6.07 1.57 -1.22
CA ARG A 41 -7.44 1.18 -1.61
C ARG A 41 -7.46 0.11 -2.69
N GLU A 42 -6.60 0.24 -3.70
CA GLU A 42 -6.46 -0.76 -4.77
C GLU A 42 -6.03 -2.11 -4.20
N LEU A 43 -5.03 -2.13 -3.33
CA LEU A 43 -4.57 -3.35 -2.65
C LEU A 43 -5.68 -3.98 -1.81
N LYS A 44 -6.45 -3.16 -1.07
CA LYS A 44 -7.58 -3.65 -0.28
C LYS A 44 -8.70 -4.21 -1.16
N ALA A 45 -8.95 -3.61 -2.32
CA ALA A 45 -9.93 -4.12 -3.28
C ALA A 45 -9.45 -5.46 -3.87
N ALA A 46 -8.19 -5.55 -4.29
CA ALA A 46 -7.60 -6.78 -4.82
C ALA A 46 -7.64 -7.92 -3.78
N ALA A 47 -7.30 -7.63 -2.52
CA ALA A 47 -7.38 -8.60 -1.43
C ALA A 47 -8.80 -9.15 -1.26
N ARG A 48 -9.83 -8.28 -1.28
CA ARG A 48 -11.24 -8.72 -1.20
C ARG A 48 -11.65 -9.59 -2.38
N THR A 49 -11.22 -9.23 -3.59
CA THR A 49 -11.50 -10.05 -4.78
C THR A 49 -10.83 -11.42 -4.66
N TYR A 50 -9.60 -11.47 -4.15
CA TYR A 50 -8.88 -12.72 -3.96
C TYR A 50 -9.52 -13.59 -2.86
N GLU A 51 -9.95 -13.00 -1.74
CA GLU A 51 -10.72 -13.70 -0.71
C GLU A 51 -11.99 -14.33 -1.28
N GLN A 52 -12.72 -13.61 -2.15
CA GLN A 52 -13.90 -14.13 -2.82
C GLN A 52 -13.54 -15.28 -3.78
N PHE A 53 -12.48 -15.14 -4.57
CA PHE A 53 -11.99 -16.18 -5.45
C PHE A 53 -11.67 -17.49 -4.69
N LEU A 54 -11.00 -17.41 -3.54
CA LEU A 54 -10.70 -18.59 -2.72
C LEU A 54 -11.96 -19.22 -2.10
N ARG A 55 -13.00 -18.42 -1.84
CA ARG A 55 -14.31 -18.95 -1.40
C ARG A 55 -14.97 -19.79 -2.48
N GLU A 56 -14.88 -19.33 -3.72
CA GLU A 56 -15.48 -19.98 -4.90
C GLU A 56 -14.64 -21.15 -5.43
N ASN A 57 -13.35 -21.20 -5.12
CA ASN A 57 -12.41 -22.22 -5.63
C ASN A 57 -11.72 -22.98 -4.47
N PRO A 58 -12.34 -24.07 -3.96
CA PRO A 58 -11.81 -24.83 -2.83
C PRO A 58 -10.43 -25.44 -3.04
N GLU A 59 -10.09 -25.83 -4.27
CA GLU A 59 -8.76 -26.40 -4.58
C GLU A 59 -7.65 -25.35 -4.45
N GLU A 60 -7.90 -24.13 -4.91
CA GLU A 60 -6.98 -22.99 -4.74
C GLU A 60 -6.79 -22.62 -3.27
N ARG A 61 -7.85 -22.71 -2.47
CA ARG A 61 -7.77 -22.52 -1.02
C ARG A 61 -6.90 -23.57 -0.34
N LYS A 62 -7.10 -24.85 -0.66
CA LYS A 62 -6.28 -25.94 -0.14
C LYS A 62 -4.81 -25.76 -0.53
N ALA A 63 -4.54 -25.37 -1.78
CA ALA A 63 -3.18 -25.06 -2.22
C ALA A 63 -2.58 -23.94 -1.36
N MET A 64 -3.34 -22.90 -1.04
CA MET A 64 -2.88 -21.80 -0.19
C MET A 64 -2.63 -22.22 1.27
N GLU A 65 -3.44 -23.11 1.85
CA GLU A 65 -3.23 -23.66 3.20
C GLU A 65 -1.90 -24.45 3.30
N VAL A 66 -1.49 -25.13 2.23
CA VAL A 66 -0.18 -25.79 2.16
C VAL A 66 0.96 -24.76 2.19
N TRP A 67 0.82 -23.63 1.50
CA TRP A 67 1.82 -22.56 1.55
C TRP A 67 1.87 -21.87 2.91
N GLU A 68 0.72 -21.65 3.56
CA GLU A 68 0.65 -21.04 4.90
C GLU A 68 1.27 -21.92 5.98
N SER A 69 1.15 -23.24 5.86
CA SER A 69 1.76 -24.22 6.77
C SER A 69 3.20 -24.60 6.41
N ALA A 70 3.75 -24.07 5.32
CA ALA A 70 5.11 -24.38 4.89
C ALA A 70 6.13 -23.86 5.93
N PRO A 71 7.12 -24.67 6.35
CA PRO A 71 8.14 -24.22 7.28
C PRO A 71 8.97 -23.11 6.64
N LEU A 72 8.95 -21.92 7.23
CA LEU A 72 9.83 -20.83 6.84
C LEU A 72 11.27 -21.19 7.26
N SER A 73 12.16 -21.45 6.31
CA SER A 73 13.58 -21.60 6.61
C SER A 73 14.18 -20.25 6.97
N ASN A 74 14.85 -20.17 8.12
CA ASN A 74 15.63 -18.98 8.52
C ASN A 74 17.04 -18.96 7.89
N GLU A 75 17.37 -19.96 7.08
CA GLU A 75 18.62 -20.06 6.36
C GLU A 75 18.52 -19.25 5.06
N ILE A 76 19.03 -18.03 5.09
CA ILE A 76 19.40 -17.32 3.87
C ILE A 76 20.58 -18.10 3.30
N GLU A 77 20.37 -18.83 2.19
CA GLU A 77 21.47 -19.47 1.48
C GLU A 77 22.55 -18.40 1.20
N PRO A 78 23.80 -18.62 1.63
CA PRO A 78 24.86 -17.66 1.36
C PRO A 78 24.98 -17.53 -0.16
N ARG A 79 24.86 -16.30 -0.67
CA ARG A 79 25.16 -16.00 -2.08
C ARG A 79 26.52 -16.59 -2.40
N GLN A 80 26.55 -17.56 -3.32
CA GLN A 80 27.81 -18.03 -3.87
C GLN A 80 28.55 -16.84 -4.53
N PRO A 81 29.87 -16.73 -4.31
CA PRO A 81 30.69 -15.65 -4.84
C PRO A 81 30.79 -15.66 -6.37
#